data_AF-A0A7C9MG73-F1
#
_entry.id   AF-A0A7C9MG73-F1
#
_cell.length_a   1.000
_cell.length_b   1.000
_cell.length_c   1.000
_cell.angle_alpha   90.00
_cell.angle_beta   90.00
_cell.angle_gamma   90.00
#
_symmetry.space_group_name_H-M   'P 1'
#
loop_
_entity.id
_entity.type
_entity.pdbx_description
1 polymer ?
#
loop_
_entity_poly.entity_id
_entity_poly.type
_entity_poly.pdbx_seq_one_letter_code
_entity_poly.pdbx_strand_id
1 'polypeptide(L)'
;MPLLAWSDKLMLNISTIDGEHKQLVSWMNQLAIAATDNDNDIIKNLFENLKQYTMTHFKNEELYMESLDYPDLPRHKAKHFELKSMVAEFQRSLNDNQAININEILKFIRHWLIDHIVAEDMKIKTHRSQITN
;
A
#
# COMPACT_ATOMS: atom_id res chain seq x y z
N MET A 1 6.83 -5.15 -18.78
CA MET A 1 7.69 -4.62 -17.69
C MET A 1 6.84 -4.41 -16.46
N PRO A 2 7.37 -4.55 -15.23
CA PRO A 2 6.57 -4.32 -14.02
C PRO A 2 6.11 -2.85 -13.96
N LEU A 3 4.88 -2.63 -13.47
CA LEU A 3 4.35 -1.30 -13.20
C LEU A 3 5.20 -0.57 -12.15
N LEU A 4 5.70 -1.32 -11.16
CA LEU A 4 6.51 -0.82 -10.07
C LEU A 4 7.64 -1.79 -9.75
N ALA A 5 8.88 -1.31 -9.85
CA ALA A 5 10.06 -2.07 -9.44
C ALA A 5 10.42 -1.73 -7.99
N TRP A 6 10.65 -2.76 -7.16
CA TRP A 6 11.21 -2.57 -5.83
C TRP A 6 12.60 -1.94 -5.91
N SER A 7 12.90 -1.03 -4.99
CA SER A 7 14.22 -0.40 -4.86
C SER A 7 14.63 -0.35 -3.40
N ASP A 8 15.91 -0.55 -3.12
CA ASP A 8 16.46 -0.42 -1.76
C ASP A 8 16.25 0.98 -1.15
N LYS A 9 15.96 1.97 -2.00
CA LYS A 9 15.53 3.30 -1.57
C LYS A 9 14.24 3.28 -0.76
N LEU A 10 13.41 2.24 -0.88
CA LEU A 10 12.17 2.09 -0.13
C LEU A 10 12.37 1.31 1.19
N MET A 11 13.61 0.93 1.54
CA MET A 11 13.87 0.15 2.75
C MET A 11 13.85 0.99 4.03
N LEU A 12 13.01 0.54 4.95
CA LEU A 12 12.93 1.02 6.32
C LEU A 12 13.97 0.35 7.23
N ASN A 13 14.59 -0.75 6.80
CA ASN A 13 15.43 -1.62 7.63
C ASN A 13 14.65 -2.27 8.79
N ILE A 14 13.37 -2.57 8.54
CA ILE A 14 12.46 -3.25 9.45
C ILE A 14 11.93 -4.45 8.67
N SER A 15 12.48 -5.64 8.90
CA SER A 15 12.36 -6.76 7.94
C SER A 15 10.92 -7.17 7.66
N THR A 16 10.03 -7.08 8.65
CA THR A 16 8.61 -7.38 8.53
C THR A 16 7.93 -6.38 7.59
N ILE A 17 8.07 -5.07 7.86
CA ILE A 17 7.48 -3.99 7.06
C ILE A 17 8.06 -3.96 5.64
N ASP A 18 9.38 -4.13 5.49
CA ASP A 18 10.03 -4.20 4.17
C ASP A 18 9.53 -5.41 3.35
N GLY A 19 9.24 -6.54 4.02
CA GLY A 19 8.63 -7.71 3.39
C GLY A 19 7.21 -7.43 2.91
N GLU A 20 6.41 -6.75 3.72
CA GLU A 20 5.04 -6.34 3.38
C GLU A 20 5.01 -5.35 2.21
N HIS A 21 5.89 -4.34 2.20
CA HIS A 21 5.98 -3.42 1.07
C HIS A 21 6.34 -4.13 -0.24
N LYS A 22 7.30 -5.07 -0.21
CA LYS A 22 7.63 -5.90 -1.38
C LYS A 22 6.43 -6.70 -1.88
N GLN A 23 5.63 -7.25 -0.96
CA GLN A 23 4.44 -8.00 -1.32
C GLN A 23 3.34 -7.09 -1.90
N LEU A 24 3.15 -5.87 -1.38
CA LEU A 24 2.26 -4.87 -1.98
C LEU A 24 2.68 -4.50 -3.41
N VAL A 25 3.99 -4.30 -3.64
CA VAL A 25 4.54 -4.06 -4.99
C VAL A 25 4.26 -5.25 -5.92
N SER A 26 4.39 -6.49 -5.42
CA SER A 26 4.06 -7.70 -6.18
C SER A 26 2.59 -7.74 -6.59
N TRP A 27 1.67 -7.48 -5.66
CA TRP A 27 0.23 -7.42 -5.95
C TRP A 27 -0.10 -6.34 -6.98
N MET A 28 0.49 -5.16 -6.86
CA MET A 28 0.33 -4.06 -7.83
C MET A 28 0.79 -4.45 -9.24
N ASN A 29 1.90 -5.18 -9.35
CA ASN A 29 2.40 -5.65 -10.65
C ASN A 29 1.48 -6.71 -11.27
N GLN A 30 0.96 -7.65 -10.47
CA GLN A 30 0.01 -8.66 -10.95
C GLN A 30 -1.29 -8.01 -11.44
N LEU A 31 -1.82 -7.04 -10.70
CA LEU A 31 -3.02 -6.29 -11.09
C LEU A 31 -2.81 -5.52 -12.39
N ALA A 32 -1.62 -4.94 -12.61
CA ALA A 32 -1.29 -4.25 -13.86
C ALA A 32 -1.20 -5.18 -15.08
N ILE A 33 -0.74 -6.42 -14.89
CA ILE A 33 -0.73 -7.44 -15.94
C ILE A 33 -2.18 -7.80 -16.30
N ALA A 34 -3.01 -8.12 -15.31
CA ALA A 34 -4.42 -8.45 -15.53
C ALA A 34 -5.20 -7.31 -16.21
N ALA A 35 -4.88 -6.05 -15.86
CA ALA A 35 -5.43 -4.87 -16.52
C ALA A 35 -5.06 -4.77 -18.01
N THR A 36 -3.87 -5.24 -18.39
CA THR A 36 -3.43 -5.28 -19.81
C THR A 36 -4.20 -6.35 -20.58
N ASP A 37 -4.48 -7.48 -19.94
CA ASP A 37 -5.19 -8.61 -20.54
C ASP A 37 -6.72 -8.41 -20.57
N ASN A 38 -7.23 -7.34 -19.95
CA ASN A 38 -8.66 -7.02 -19.81
C ASN A 38 -9.50 -8.14 -19.14
N ASP A 39 -8.89 -8.92 -18.25
CA ASP A 39 -9.60 -9.97 -17.51
C ASP A 39 -10.26 -9.39 -16.25
N ASN A 40 -11.53 -9.03 -16.37
CA ASN A 40 -12.28 -8.36 -15.29
C ASN A 40 -12.44 -9.21 -14.02
N ASP A 41 -12.53 -10.53 -14.14
CA ASP A 41 -12.70 -11.41 -12.97
C ASP A 41 -11.38 -11.53 -12.21
N ILE A 42 -10.27 -11.67 -12.93
CA ILE A 42 -8.93 -11.62 -12.33
C ILE A 42 -8.66 -10.26 -11.69
N ILE A 43 -9.01 -9.15 -12.37
CA ILE A 43 -8.85 -7.80 -11.82
C ILE A 43 -9.59 -7.65 -10.50
N LYS A 44 -10.87 -8.06 -10.42
CA LYS A 44 -11.67 -7.98 -9.19
C LYS A 44 -11.05 -8.79 -8.06
N ASN A 45 -10.61 -10.02 -8.34
CA ASN A 45 -9.99 -10.90 -7.35
C ASN A 45 -8.63 -10.35 -6.85
N LEU A 46 -7.77 -9.88 -7.75
CA LEU A 46 -6.48 -9.30 -7.40
C LEU A 46 -6.64 -7.98 -6.63
N PHE A 47 -7.63 -7.17 -6.98
CA PHE A 47 -7.93 -5.93 -6.28
C PHE A 47 -8.40 -6.20 -4.84
N GLU A 48 -9.27 -7.19 -4.64
CA GLU A 48 -9.70 -7.61 -3.30
C GLU A 48 -8.49 -8.10 -2.47
N ASN A 49 -7.63 -8.93 -3.05
CA ASN A 49 -6.41 -9.41 -2.39
C ASN A 49 -5.47 -8.27 -2.00
N LEU A 50 -5.25 -7.32 -2.91
CA LEU A 50 -4.44 -6.13 -2.66
C LEU A 50 -5.04 -5.30 -1.51
N LYS A 51 -6.37 -5.09 -1.49
CA LYS A 51 -7.06 -4.38 -0.42
C LYS A 51 -6.86 -5.08 0.92
N GLN A 52 -7.14 -6.38 1.01
CA GLN A 52 -7.01 -7.14 2.26
C GLN A 52 -5.57 -7.14 2.78
N TYR A 53 -4.60 -7.29 1.89
CA TYR A 53 -3.18 -7.24 2.25
C TYR A 53 -2.77 -5.84 2.73
N THR A 54 -3.27 -4.77 2.10
CA THR A 54 -3.05 -3.39 2.52
C THR A 54 -3.60 -3.14 3.93
N MET A 55 -4.79 -3.66 4.26
CA MET A 55 -5.35 -3.54 5.61
C MET A 55 -4.50 -4.28 6.66
N THR A 56 -3.98 -5.44 6.31
CA THR A 56 -3.09 -6.22 7.18
C THR A 56 -1.77 -5.48 7.42
N HIS A 57 -1.15 -4.96 6.35
CA HIS A 57 0.06 -4.16 6.43
C HIS A 57 -0.12 -2.93 7.33
N PHE A 58 -1.17 -2.14 7.11
CA PHE A 58 -1.47 -0.98 7.96
C PHE A 58 -1.63 -1.35 9.43
N LYS A 59 -2.31 -2.46 9.73
CA LYS A 59 -2.45 -2.93 11.11
C LYS A 59 -1.08 -3.27 11.71
N ASN A 60 -0.23 -3.98 10.97
CA ASN A 60 1.09 -4.40 11.45
C ASN A 60 2.02 -3.21 11.65
N GLU A 61 1.99 -2.25 10.74
CA GLU A 61 2.74 -1.00 10.87
C GLU A 61 2.25 -0.17 12.07
N GLU A 62 0.94 0.00 12.23
CA GLU A 62 0.37 0.72 13.37
C GLU A 62 0.73 0.06 14.70
N LEU A 63 0.68 -1.27 14.81
CA LEU A 63 1.14 -2.01 15.99
C LEU A 63 2.64 -1.84 16.25
N TYR A 64 3.44 -1.82 15.17
CA TYR A 64 4.86 -1.57 15.28
C TYR A 64 5.14 -0.17 15.83
N MET A 65 4.48 0.85 15.28
CA MET A 65 4.58 2.24 15.74
C MET A 65 4.12 2.41 17.20
N GLU A 66 3.05 1.73 17.61
CA GLU A 66 2.60 1.68 19.01
C GLU A 66 3.68 1.12 19.93
N SER A 67 4.37 0.05 19.53
CA SER A 67 5.45 -0.54 20.33
C SER A 67 6.70 0.33 20.48
N LEU A 68 6.82 1.39 19.67
CA LEU A 68 7.89 2.37 19.75
C LEU A 68 7.47 3.68 20.46
N ASP A 69 6.23 3.77 20.96
CA ASP A 69 5.64 5.04 21.43
C ASP A 69 5.77 6.16 20.37
N TYR A 70 5.58 5.82 19.09
CA TYR A 70 5.81 6.74 17.99
C TYR A 70 4.83 7.93 18.06
N PRO A 71 5.34 9.19 18.18
CA PRO A 71 4.52 10.35 18.53
C PRO A 71 3.50 10.73 17.45
N ASP A 72 3.80 10.43 16.19
CA ASP A 72 3.02 10.82 15.03
C ASP A 72 1.98 9.75 14.60
N LEU A 73 1.78 8.71 15.42
CA LEU A 73 0.87 7.60 15.11
C LEU A 73 -0.56 8.05 14.76
N PRO A 74 -1.20 9.00 15.48
CA PRO A 74 -2.55 9.45 15.12
C PRO A 74 -2.64 10.02 13.70
N ARG A 75 -1.62 10.77 13.29
CA ARG A 75 -1.54 11.38 11.94
C ARG A 75 -1.34 10.31 10.87
N HIS A 76 -0.52 9.30 11.14
CA HIS A 76 -0.28 8.17 10.22
C HIS A 76 -1.55 7.32 10.03
N LYS A 77 -2.26 7.00 11.12
CA LYS A 77 -3.55 6.31 11.09
C LYS A 77 -4.60 7.05 10.25
N ALA A 78 -4.62 8.38 10.30
CA ALA A 78 -5.52 9.19 9.47
C ALA A 78 -5.24 9.00 7.96
N LYS A 79 -3.97 8.99 7.55
CA LYS A 79 -3.59 8.71 6.15
C LYS A 79 -4.00 7.30 5.70
N HIS A 80 -3.81 6.31 6.57
CA HIS A 80 -4.29 4.95 6.30
C HIS A 80 -5.80 4.90 6.13
N PHE A 81 -6.55 5.62 6.97
CA PHE A 81 -8.00 5.68 6.90
C PHE A 81 -8.49 6.33 5.59
N GLU A 82 -7.85 7.40 5.15
CA GLU A 82 -8.13 8.04 3.86
C GLU A 82 -7.97 7.05 2.70
N LEU A 83 -6.84 6.32 2.63
CA LEU A 83 -6.65 5.32 1.58
C LEU A 83 -7.68 4.19 1.68
N LYS A 84 -7.94 3.66 2.88
CA LYS A 84 -8.95 2.61 3.10
C LYS A 84 -10.30 3.02 2.53
N SER A 85 -10.69 4.29 2.70
CA SER A 85 -11.94 4.84 2.18
C SER A 85 -11.95 4.91 0.64
N MET A 86 -10.88 5.42 0.04
CA MET A 86 -10.74 5.51 -1.43
C MET A 86 -10.71 4.13 -2.09
N VAL A 87 -10.00 3.16 -1.51
CA VAL A 87 -9.96 1.78 -2.03
C VAL A 87 -11.32 1.11 -1.94
N ALA A 88 -12.11 1.38 -0.90
CA ALA A 88 -13.48 0.89 -0.80
C ALA A 88 -14.40 1.48 -1.90
N GLU A 89 -14.19 2.74 -2.26
CA GLU A 89 -14.89 3.37 -3.40
C GLU A 89 -14.53 2.71 -4.73
N PHE A 90 -13.23 2.49 -4.99
CA PHE A 90 -12.79 1.79 -6.20
C PHE A 90 -13.34 0.36 -6.28
N GLN A 91 -13.36 -0.39 -5.18
CA GLN A 91 -13.94 -1.73 -5.15
C GLN A 91 -15.42 -1.72 -5.54
N ARG A 92 -16.21 -0.78 -4.99
CA ARG A 92 -17.64 -0.66 -5.33
C ARG A 92 -17.81 -0.41 -6.82
N SER A 93 -17.09 0.55 -7.37
CA SER A 93 -17.21 0.88 -8.78
C SER A 93 -16.72 -0.23 -9.73
N LEU A 94 -15.71 -1.01 -9.33
CA LEU A 94 -15.30 -2.21 -10.07
C LEU A 94 -16.41 -3.28 -10.05
N ASN A 95 -17.09 -3.46 -8.92
CA ASN A 95 -18.17 -4.44 -8.78
C ASN A 95 -19.42 -4.06 -9.58
N ASP A 96 -19.76 -2.77 -9.60
CA ASP A 96 -20.93 -2.23 -10.30
C ASP A 96 -20.74 -2.13 -11.81
N ASN A 97 -19.61 -2.61 -12.35
CA ASN A 97 -19.19 -2.47 -13.76
C ASN A 97 -19.34 -1.02 -14.26
N GLN A 98 -19.13 -0.03 -13.37
CA GLN A 98 -19.02 1.36 -13.80
C GLN A 98 -17.82 1.47 -14.74
N ALA A 99 -17.88 2.38 -15.70
CA ALA A 99 -16.78 2.66 -16.63
C ALA A 99 -15.62 3.32 -15.87
N ILE A 100 -14.94 2.56 -15.02
CA ILE A 100 -13.75 2.97 -14.31
C ILE A 100 -12.55 2.43 -15.05
N ASN A 101 -11.64 3.34 -15.35
CA ASN A 101 -10.37 2.99 -15.94
C ASN A 101 -9.46 2.38 -14.86
N ILE A 102 -9.28 1.05 -14.90
CA ILE A 102 -8.37 0.32 -14.00
C ILE A 102 -6.95 0.92 -14.01
N ASN A 103 -6.50 1.51 -15.12
CA ASN A 103 -5.19 2.15 -15.20
C ASN A 103 -5.12 3.42 -14.34
N GLU A 104 -6.22 4.17 -14.19
CA GLU A 104 -6.25 5.32 -13.29
C GLU A 104 -6.22 4.89 -11.82
N ILE A 105 -6.90 3.80 -11.47
CA ILE A 105 -6.79 3.21 -10.11
C ILE A 105 -5.35 2.76 -9.85
N LEU A 106 -4.74 2.02 -10.77
CA LEU A 106 -3.36 1.54 -10.65
C LEU A 106 -2.37 2.70 -10.52
N LYS A 107 -2.56 3.75 -11.32
CA LYS A 107 -1.76 4.97 -11.25
C LYS A 107 -1.91 5.63 -9.89
N PHE A 108 -3.13 5.78 -9.40
CA PHE A 108 -3.40 6.36 -8.08
C PHE A 108 -2.71 5.57 -6.96
N ILE A 109 -2.94 4.25 -6.88
CA ILE A 109 -2.38 3.40 -5.81
C ILE A 109 -0.85 3.39 -5.87
N ARG A 110 -0.27 3.38 -7.08
CA ARG A 110 1.19 3.45 -7.25
C ARG A 110 1.77 4.74 -6.69
N HIS A 111 1.17 5.90 -7.01
CA HIS A 111 1.65 7.18 -6.48
C HIS A 111 1.49 7.23 -4.97
N TRP A 112 0.30 6.87 -4.47
CA TRP A 112 0.04 6.87 -3.03
C TRP A 112 1.03 5.99 -2.28
N LEU A 113 1.27 4.76 -2.73
CA LEU A 113 2.18 3.82 -2.05
C LEU A 113 3.60 4.36 -1.96
N ILE A 114 4.13 4.90 -3.06
CA ILE A 114 5.50 5.42 -3.09
C ILE A 114 5.63 6.68 -2.25
N ASP A 115 4.69 7.61 -2.39
CA ASP A 115 4.71 8.86 -1.63
C ASP A 115 4.53 8.58 -0.13
N HIS A 116 3.67 7.64 0.24
CA HIS A 116 3.45 7.24 1.64
C HIS A 116 4.71 6.59 2.24
N ILE A 117 5.32 5.61 1.55
CA ILE A 117 6.56 4.98 2.03
C ILE A 117 7.66 6.02 2.26
N VAL A 118 7.87 6.92 1.28
CA VAL A 118 8.97 7.90 1.33
C VAL A 118 8.68 9.03 2.33
N ALA A 119 7.46 9.56 2.36
CA ALA A 119 7.13 10.72 3.16
C ALA A 119 6.68 10.39 4.58
N GLU A 120 6.21 9.17 4.84
CA GLU A 120 5.67 8.76 6.14
C GLU A 120 6.45 7.60 6.75
N ASP A 121 6.48 6.44 6.09
CA ASP A 121 7.02 5.21 6.70
C ASP A 121 8.53 5.36 6.98
N MET A 122 9.27 6.08 6.13
CA MET A 122 10.68 6.41 6.39
C MET A 122 10.91 7.17 7.70
N LYS A 123 9.94 7.94 8.21
CA LYS A 123 10.07 8.64 9.50
C LYS A 123 10.09 7.65 10.67
N ILE A 124 9.44 6.50 10.52
CA ILE A 124 9.48 5.40 11.51
C ILE A 124 10.91 4.89 11.64
N LYS A 125 11.61 4.68 10.52
CA LYS A 125 13.04 4.31 10.51
C LYS A 125 13.88 5.32 11.27
N THR A 126 13.71 6.61 10.98
CA THR A 126 14.46 7.68 11.65
C THR A 126 14.19 7.70 13.15
N HIS A 127 12.92 7.60 13.58
CA HIS A 127 12.56 7.58 14.99
C HIS A 127 13.13 6.36 15.71
N ARG A 128 12.99 5.17 15.13
CA ARG A 128 13.55 3.93 15.67
C ARG A 128 15.06 4.07 15.94
N SER A 129 15.82 4.64 14.99
CA SER A 129 17.26 4.86 15.17
C SER A 129 17.61 5.84 16.30
N GLN A 130 16.70 6.74 16.69
CA GLN A 130 16.93 7.68 17.79
C GLN A 130 16.73 7.03 19.16
N ILE A 131 15.83 6.06 19.28
CA ILE A 131 15.48 5.40 20.55
C ILE A 131 16.26 4.11 20.82
N THR A 132 16.94 3.55 19.82
CA THR A 132 17.80 2.36 19.97
C THR A 132 19.28 2.69 20.24
N ASN A 133 19.61 3.95 20.54
CA ASN A 133 20.96 4.41 20.90
C ASN A 133 21.07 4.70 22.41
#